data_AF-A0A836P3G5-F1
#
_entry.id   AF-A0A836P3G5-F1
#
_cell.length_a   1.000
_cell.length_b   1.000
_cell.length_c   1.000
_cell.angle_alpha   90.00
_cell.angle_beta   90.00
_cell.angle_gamma   90.00
#
_symmetry.space_group_name_H-M   'P 1'
#
loop_
_entity.id
_entity.type
_entity.pdbx_description
1 polymer ?
#
loop_
_entity_poly.entity_id
_entity_poly.type
_entity_poly.pdbx_seq_one_letter_code
_entity_poly.pdbx_strand_id
1 'polypeptide(L)'
;MNKFNDWPIRRKLMFAFCLSAVLTALLGGLGFSSMKQMQSETTLINQDVVPVLSRLSELRGFAGEFRVYEVGQFVNLEDPERYAYFFKRMDEIQSKYAETQKQLDAKIGPASPLKAE
;
A
#
# COMPACT_ATOMS: atom_id res chain seq x y z
N MET A 1 -52.85 -28.29 -0.11
CA MET A 1 -53.67 -27.19 -0.68
C MET A 1 -52.74 -26.14 -1.28
N ASN A 2 -52.61 -26.14 -2.61
CA ASN A 2 -51.72 -25.25 -3.36
C ASN A 2 -52.33 -23.84 -3.44
N LYS A 3 -52.28 -23.09 -2.33
CA LYS A 3 -52.77 -21.70 -2.26
C LYS A 3 -52.11 -20.77 -3.30
N PHE A 4 -50.92 -21.14 -3.78
CA PHE A 4 -50.23 -20.44 -4.86
C PHE A 4 -50.89 -20.65 -6.22
N ASN A 5 -51.47 -21.82 -6.49
CA ASN A 5 -52.04 -22.15 -7.80
C ASN A 5 -53.38 -21.43 -8.03
N ASP A 6 -54.15 -21.20 -6.96
CA ASP A 6 -55.47 -20.56 -7.00
C ASP A 6 -55.41 -19.03 -7.14
N TRP A 7 -54.21 -18.43 -7.16
CA TRP A 7 -54.07 -16.98 -7.31
C TRP A 7 -54.27 -16.52 -8.76
N PRO A 8 -54.95 -15.38 -8.97
CA PRO A 8 -55.06 -14.78 -10.29
C PRO A 8 -53.67 -14.46 -10.84
N ILE A 9 -53.47 -14.71 -12.13
CA ILE A 9 -52.18 -14.58 -12.84
C ILE A 9 -51.48 -13.25 -12.54
N ARG A 10 -52.23 -12.16 -12.43
CA ARG A 10 -51.72 -10.83 -12.07
C ARG A 10 -50.96 -10.80 -10.74
N ARG A 11 -51.44 -11.51 -9.70
CA ARG A 11 -50.76 -11.59 -8.39
C ARG A 11 -49.48 -12.41 -8.46
N LYS A 12 -49.49 -13.51 -9.21
CA LYS A 12 -48.30 -14.35 -9.44
C LYS A 12 -47.19 -13.54 -10.13
N LEU A 13 -47.57 -12.76 -11.15
CA LEU A 13 -46.63 -11.92 -11.90
C LEU A 13 -46.07 -10.79 -11.05
N MET A 14 -46.92 -10.08 -10.28
CA MET A 14 -46.45 -9.03 -9.38
C MET A 14 -45.54 -9.59 -8.28
N PHE A 15 -45.83 -10.78 -7.75
CA PHE A 15 -44.96 -11.41 -6.76
C PHE A 15 -43.60 -11.79 -7.33
N ALA A 16 -43.57 -12.39 -8.53
CA ALA A 16 -42.32 -12.72 -9.22
C ALA A 16 -41.49 -11.46 -9.51
N PHE A 17 -42.13 -10.37 -9.93
CA PHE A 17 -41.47 -9.09 -10.17
C PHE A 17 -40.94 -8.44 -8.89
N CYS A 18 -41.72 -8.41 -7.82
CA CYS A 18 -41.24 -7.90 -6.53
C CYS A 18 -40.08 -8.75 -5.99
N LEU A 19 -40.15 -10.08 -6.12
CA LEU A 19 -39.09 -10.98 -5.69
C LEU A 19 -37.80 -10.73 -6.48
N SER A 20 -37.87 -10.56 -7.80
CA SER A 20 -36.70 -10.25 -8.63
C SER A 20 -36.12 -8.87 -8.33
N ALA A 21 -36.97 -7.87 -8.06
CA ALA A 21 -36.53 -6.54 -7.66
C ALA A 21 -35.78 -6.57 -6.30
N VAL A 22 -36.31 -7.31 -5.31
CA VAL A 22 -35.67 -7.49 -4.01
C VAL A 22 -34.34 -8.23 -4.15
N LEU A 23 -34.29 -9.32 -4.91
CA LEU A 23 -33.05 -10.07 -5.15
C LEU A 23 -31.99 -9.19 -5.85
N THR A 24 -32.40 -8.38 -6.84
CA THR A 24 -31.51 -7.42 -7.50
C THR A 24 -30.98 -6.39 -6.51
N ALA A 25 -31.85 -5.83 -5.66
CA ALA A 25 -31.45 -4.86 -4.64
C ALA A 25 -30.47 -5.46 -3.61
N LEU A 26 -30.71 -6.71 -3.17
CA LEU A 26 -29.82 -7.42 -2.26
C LEU A 26 -28.45 -7.68 -2.88
N LEU A 27 -28.41 -8.16 -4.13
CA LEU A 27 -27.16 -8.36 -4.86
C LEU A 27 -26.40 -7.04 -5.05
N GLY A 28 -27.10 -5.96 -5.39
CA GLY A 28 -26.51 -4.62 -5.49
C GLY A 28 -25.95 -4.13 -4.14
N GLY A 29 -26.67 -4.37 -3.04
CA GLY A 29 -26.22 -4.02 -1.69
C GLY A 29 -24.98 -4.81 -1.26
N LEU A 30 -24.92 -6.11 -1.56
CA LEU A 30 -23.74 -6.92 -1.32
C LEU A 30 -22.55 -6.44 -2.14
N GLY A 31 -22.75 -6.17 -3.44
CA GLY A 31 -21.71 -5.62 -4.31
C GLY A 31 -21.18 -4.28 -3.79
N PHE A 32 -22.06 -3.40 -3.32
CA PHE A 32 -21.67 -2.13 -2.72
C PHE A 32 -20.84 -2.31 -1.44
N SER A 33 -21.23 -3.24 -0.56
CA SER A 33 -20.49 -3.55 0.66
C SER A 33 -19.09 -4.07 0.34
N SER A 34 -18.97 -5.02 -0.59
CA SER A 34 -17.68 -5.56 -1.02
C SER A 34 -16.80 -4.48 -1.64
N MET A 35 -17.37 -3.60 -2.47
CA MET A 35 -16.61 -2.51 -3.09
C MET A 35 -16.12 -1.50 -2.05
N LYS A 36 -16.92 -1.21 -1.02
CA LYS A 36 -16.51 -0.34 0.10
C LYS A 36 -15.34 -0.94 0.88
N GLN A 37 -15.35 -2.26 1.10
CA GLN A 37 -14.23 -2.95 1.73
C GLN A 37 -12.96 -2.88 0.85
N MET A 38 -13.07 -3.22 -0.44
CA MET A 38 -11.95 -3.12 -1.39
C MET A 38 -11.39 -1.69 -1.48
N GLN A 39 -12.24 -0.67 -1.41
CA GLN A 39 -11.82 0.73 -1.38
C GLN A 39 -11.00 1.04 -0.12
N SER A 40 -11.40 0.52 1.03
CA SER A 40 -10.66 0.73 2.29
C SER A 40 -9.28 0.06 2.25
N GLU A 41 -9.19 -1.16 1.73
CA GLU A 41 -7.94 -1.90 1.57
C GLU A 41 -7.02 -1.21 0.55
N THR A 42 -7.57 -0.75 -0.58
CA THR A 42 -6.84 0.01 -1.60
C THR A 42 -6.29 1.32 -1.04
N THR A 43 -7.05 1.97 -0.16
CA THR A 43 -6.63 3.22 0.49
C THR A 43 -5.44 2.94 1.43
N LEU A 44 -5.52 1.91 2.26
CA LEU A 44 -4.43 1.48 3.14
C LEU A 44 -3.16 1.15 2.34
N ILE A 45 -3.29 0.40 1.25
CA ILE A 45 -2.15 0.01 0.41
C ILE A 45 -1.49 1.25 -0.20
N ASN A 46 -2.27 2.15 -0.80
CA ASN A 46 -1.74 3.31 -1.51
C ASN A 46 -1.20 4.39 -0.58
N GLN A 47 -1.84 4.63 0.57
CA GLN A 47 -1.46 5.73 1.46
C GLN A 47 -0.36 5.35 2.45
N ASP A 48 -0.31 4.08 2.85
CA ASP A 48 0.56 3.63 3.94
C ASP A 48 1.59 2.62 3.45
N VAL A 49 1.16 1.49 2.86
CA VAL A 49 2.07 0.38 2.52
C VAL A 49 3.06 0.76 1.42
N VAL A 50 2.58 1.24 0.27
CA VAL A 50 3.43 1.54 -0.89
C VAL A 50 4.49 2.61 -0.55
N PRO A 51 4.15 3.75 0.09
CA PRO A 51 5.14 4.74 0.47
C PRO A 51 6.18 4.19 1.45
N VAL A 52 5.77 3.43 2.46
CA VAL A 52 6.69 2.82 3.42
C VAL A 52 7.67 1.87 2.75
N LEU A 53 7.17 0.97 1.89
CA LEU A 53 8.02 0.04 1.15
C LEU A 53 8.98 0.77 0.20
N SER A 54 8.54 1.84 -0.46
CA SER A 54 9.40 2.69 -1.29
C SER A 54 10.53 3.32 -0.47
N ARG A 55 10.22 3.86 0.71
CA ARG A 55 11.26 4.45 1.57
C ARG A 55 12.23 3.40 2.12
N LEU A 56 11.74 2.22 2.49
CA LEU A 56 12.60 1.11 2.90
C LEU A 56 13.52 0.63 1.77
N SER A 57 13.02 0.58 0.53
CA SER A 57 13.85 0.23 -0.62
C SER A 57 14.90 1.30 -0.94
N GLU A 58 14.55 2.59 -0.80
CA GLU A 58 15.50 3.72 -0.88
C GLU A 58 16.61 3.58 0.17
N LEU A 59 16.27 3.34 1.45
CA LEU A 59 17.25 3.16 2.53
C LEU A 59 18.20 1.98 2.25
N ARG A 60 17.67 0.88 1.73
CA ARG A 60 18.49 -0.27 1.31
C ARG A 60 19.41 0.11 0.14
N GLY A 61 18.91 0.87 -0.84
CA GLY A 61 19.70 1.39 -1.95
C GLY A 61 20.88 2.23 -1.46
N PHE A 62 20.62 3.17 -0.56
CA PHE A 62 21.63 4.01 0.07
C PHE A 62 22.70 3.20 0.82
N ALA A 63 22.30 2.16 1.57
CA ALA A 63 23.27 1.28 2.24
C ALA A 63 24.17 0.55 1.24
N GLY A 64 23.63 0.14 0.08
CA GLY A 64 24.39 -0.45 -1.01
C GLY A 64 25.39 0.53 -1.63
N GLU A 65 24.95 1.73 -1.97
CA GLU A 65 25.81 2.80 -2.51
C GLU A 65 26.92 3.18 -1.52
N PHE A 66 26.60 3.29 -0.23
CA PHE A 66 27.56 3.56 0.82
C PHE A 66 28.67 2.51 0.84
N ARG A 67 28.32 1.23 0.75
CA ARG A 67 29.29 0.12 0.71
C ARG A 67 30.16 0.16 -0.54
N VAL A 68 29.60 0.54 -1.69
CA VAL A 68 30.38 0.70 -2.94
C VAL A 68 31.43 1.79 -2.79
N TYR A 69 31.07 2.94 -2.22
CA TYR A 69 32.02 4.03 -2.01
C TYR A 69 33.06 3.74 -0.93
N GLU A 70 32.67 3.03 0.13
CA GLU A 70 33.60 2.55 1.17
C GLU A 70 34.67 1.63 0.55
N VAL A 71 34.25 0.65 -0.26
CA VAL A 71 35.21 -0.22 -1.00
C VAL A 71 36.05 0.61 -1.98
N GLY A 72 35.44 1.60 -2.65
CA GLY A 72 36.14 2.54 -3.52
C GLY A 72 37.27 3.30 -2.82
N GLN A 73 37.09 3.69 -1.55
CA GLN A 73 38.15 4.31 -0.75
C GLN A 73 39.30 3.35 -0.49
N PHE A 74 39.02 2.10 -0.12
CA PHE A 74 40.07 1.10 0.12
C PHE A 74 40.89 0.76 -1.13
N VAL A 75 40.27 0.80 -2.31
CA VAL A 75 40.97 0.54 -3.58
C VAL A 75 41.81 1.75 -4.04
N ASN A 76 41.45 2.97 -3.66
CA ASN A 76 42.12 4.20 -4.12
C ASN A 76 42.89 4.91 -2.98
N LEU A 77 43.53 4.15 -2.09
CA LEU A 77 44.31 4.71 -0.96
C LEU A 77 45.49 5.59 -1.41
N GLU A 78 46.05 5.30 -2.59
CA GLU A 78 47.21 6.01 -3.16
C GLU A 78 46.80 7.28 -3.93
N ASP A 79 45.50 7.48 -4.20
CA ASP A 79 44.96 8.64 -4.89
C ASP A 79 44.13 9.52 -3.92
N PRO A 80 44.73 10.57 -3.35
CA PRO A 80 44.07 11.40 -2.35
C PRO A 80 42.87 12.19 -2.89
N GLU A 81 42.85 12.51 -4.19
CA GLU A 81 41.72 13.23 -4.79
C GLU A 81 40.49 12.32 -4.90
N ARG A 82 40.68 11.08 -5.36
CA ARG A 82 39.60 10.08 -5.42
C ARG A 82 39.13 9.67 -4.04
N TYR A 83 40.04 9.52 -3.08
CA TYR A 83 39.68 9.23 -1.69
C TYR A 83 38.75 10.30 -1.11
N ALA A 84 39.10 11.58 -1.27
CA ALA A 84 38.27 12.70 -0.83
C ALA A 84 36.91 12.77 -1.53
N TYR A 85 36.86 12.44 -2.84
CA TYR A 85 35.61 12.34 -3.58
C TYR A 85 34.66 11.29 -2.99
N PHE A 86 35.14 10.07 -2.73
CA PHE A 86 34.32 9.02 -2.14
C PHE A 86 33.87 9.36 -0.72
N PHE A 87 34.73 10.02 0.06
CA PHE A 87 34.37 10.49 1.40
C PHE A 87 33.21 11.49 1.36
N LYS A 88 33.25 12.45 0.43
CA LYS A 88 32.16 13.40 0.21
C LYS A 88 30.85 12.70 -0.20
N ARG A 89 30.92 11.70 -1.09
CA ARG A 89 29.74 10.93 -1.51
C ARG A 89 29.12 10.12 -0.38
N MET A 90 29.94 9.56 0.50
CA MET A 90 29.46 8.85 1.69
C MET A 90 28.73 9.78 2.64
N ASP A 91 29.23 10.99 2.86
CA ASP A 91 28.57 12.02 3.69
C ASP A 91 27.22 12.46 3.09
N GLU A 92 27.18 12.68 1.77
CA GLU A 92 25.93 12.98 1.04
C GLU A 92 24.89 11.85 1.20
N ILE A 93 25.31 10.58 1.14
CA ILE A 93 24.43 9.44 1.35
C ILE A 93 23.95 9.36 2.79
N GLN A 94 24.80 9.60 3.78
CA GLN A 94 24.38 9.60 5.19
C GLN A 94 23.33 10.67 5.45
N SER A 95 23.48 11.87 4.87
CA SER A 95 22.47 12.92 4.97
C SER A 95 21.14 12.49 4.36
N LYS A 96 21.16 11.90 3.15
CA LYS A 96 19.94 11.38 2.49
C LYS A 96 19.30 10.24 3.28
N TYR A 97 20.11 9.33 3.82
CA TYR A 97 19.65 8.23 4.65
C TYR A 97 18.91 8.75 5.89
N ALA A 98 19.50 9.72 6.61
CA ALA A 98 18.89 10.32 7.78
C ALA A 98 17.58 11.06 7.47
N GLU A 99 17.50 11.73 6.32
CA GLU A 99 16.28 12.39 5.88
C GLU A 99 15.18 11.38 5.54
N THR A 100 15.49 10.35 4.74
CA THR A 100 14.54 9.29 4.38
C THR A 100 14.10 8.50 5.61
N GLN A 101 14.99 8.25 6.57
CA GLN A 101 14.64 7.61 7.84
C GLN A 101 13.64 8.44 8.63
N LYS A 102 13.84 9.77 8.74
CA LYS A 102 12.86 10.65 9.40
C LYS A 102 11.49 10.61 8.72
N GLN A 103 11.47 10.59 7.38
CA GLN A 103 10.22 10.51 6.61
C GLN A 103 9.51 9.15 6.81
N LEU A 104 10.29 8.07 6.94
CA LEU A 104 9.79 6.74 7.26
C LEU A 104 9.21 6.69 8.68
N ASP A 105 9.95 7.18 9.67
CA ASP A 105 9.53 7.22 11.08
C ASP A 105 8.26 8.06 11.27
N ALA A 106 8.12 9.16 10.53
CA ALA A 106 6.90 9.96 10.51
C ALA A 106 5.66 9.17 10.02
N LYS A 107 5.84 8.18 9.12
CA LYS A 107 4.76 7.33 8.61
C LYS A 107 4.52 6.05 9.44
N ILE A 108 5.54 5.53 10.12
CA ILE A 108 5.45 4.30 10.94
C ILE A 108 5.25 4.61 12.44
N GLY A 109 5.19 5.90 12.82
CA GLY A 109 4.98 6.33 14.21
C GLY A 109 3.70 5.79 14.88
N PRO A 110 3.42 6.15 16.14
CA PRO A 110 2.37 5.53 16.98
C PRO A 110 0.93 5.63 16.43
N ALA A 111 0.70 6.48 15.43
CA ALA A 111 -0.58 6.63 14.73
C ALA A 111 -0.68 5.79 13.44
N SER A 112 0.37 5.05 13.06
CA SER A 112 0.39 4.26 11.82
C SER A 112 -0.58 3.09 11.90
N PRO A 113 -1.38 2.84 10.84
CA PRO A 113 -2.20 1.63 10.75
C PRO A 113 -1.32 0.37 10.54
N LEU A 114 -0.04 0.56 10.20
CA LEU A 114 0.96 -0.50 10.07
C LEU A 114 1.58 -0.79 11.44
N LYS A 115 0.85 -1.51 12.30
CA LYS A 115 1.45 -2.05 13.52
C LYS A 115 2.23 -3.32 13.18
N ALA A 116 3.44 -3.43 13.71
CA ALA A 116 4.12 -4.72 13.76
C ALA A 116 3.30 -5.64 14.68
N GLU A 117 2.79 -6.74 14.14
CA GLU A 117 2.27 -7.85 14.93
C GLU A 117 3.39 -8.52 15.74
#